data_AF-A0A6N3BKR5-F1
#
_entry.id   AF-A0A6N3BKR5-F1
#
_cell.length_a   1.000
_cell.length_b   1.000
_cell.length_c   1.000
_cell.angle_alpha   90.00
_cell.angle_beta   90.00
_cell.angle_gamma   90.00
#
_symmetry.space_group_name_H-M   'P 1'
#
loop_
_entity.id
_entity.type
_entity.pdbx_description
1 polymer ?
#
loop_
_entity_poly.entity_id
_entity_poly.type
_entity_poly.pdbx_seq_one_letter_code
_entity_poly.pdbx_strand_id
1 'polypeptide(L)' 'MYIFRAKITLKNGTILYAKNYGKRAFKIWIGPGKEPKKKH' A
#
# COMPACT_ATOMS: atom_id res chain seq x y z
N MET A 1 3.02 -4.11 10.70
CA MET A 1 4.15 -3.32 10.17
C MET A 1 3.72 -2.65 8.88
N TYR A 2 4.16 -1.42 8.61
CA TYR A 2 3.83 -0.72 7.36
C TYR A 2 5.06 -0.61 6.47
N ILE A 3 4.89 -0.85 5.17
CA ILE A 3 5.87 -0.53 4.14
C ILE A 3 5.31 0.54 3.22
N PHE A 4 6.17 1.45 2.79
CA PHE A 4 5.86 2.44 1.77
C PHE A 4 6.47 2.00 0.45
N ARG A 5 5.65 1.84 -0.59
CA ARG A 5 6.13 1.50 -1.94
C ARG A 5 5.68 2.52 -2.96
N ALA A 6 6.58 2.89 -3.87
CA ALA A 6 6.25 3.77 -5.00
C ALA A 6 5.36 3.09 -6.05
N LYS A 7 5.34 1.74 -6.08
CA LYS A 7 4.49 0.95 -6.97
C LYS A 7 3.87 -0.25 -6.26
N ILE A 8 2.67 -0.64 -6.66
CA ILE A 8 2.01 -1.89 -6.25
C ILE A 8 1.62 -2.70 -7.47
N THR A 9 1.77 -4.02 -7.36
CA THR A 9 1.31 -4.96 -8.38
C THR A 9 0.01 -5.55 -7.91
N LEU A 10 -1.03 -5.41 -8.72
CA LEU A 10 -2.33 -6.01 -8.48
C LEU A 10 -2.33 -7.49 -8.89
N LYS A 11 -3.28 -8.28 -8.39
CA LYS A 11 -3.39 -9.72 -8.69
C LYS A 11 -3.56 -10.03 -10.18
N ASN A 12 -4.05 -9.06 -10.96
CA ASN A 12 -4.19 -9.14 -12.41
C ASN A 12 -2.91 -8.76 -13.19
N GLY A 13 -1.79 -8.50 -12.50
CA GLY A 13 -0.52 -8.10 -13.11
C GLY A 13 -0.39 -6.60 -13.41
N THR A 14 -1.44 -5.80 -13.22
CA THR A 14 -1.38 -4.35 -13.42
C THR A 14 -0.46 -3.70 -12.37
N ILE A 15 0.46 -2.86 -12.82
CA ILE A 15 1.34 -2.06 -11.95
C ILE A 15 0.74 -0.67 -11.79
N LEU A 16 0.39 -0.34 -10.55
CA LEU A 16 -0.01 1.01 -10.17
C LEU A 16 1.19 1.77 -9.61
N TYR A 17 1.42 2.98 -10.11
CA TYR A 17 2.45 3.88 -9.61
C TYR A 17 1.82 4.98 -8.77
N ALA A 18 2.41 5.28 -7.61
CA ALA A 18 1.88 6.28 -6.68
C ALA A 18 1.82 7.68 -7.32
N LYS A 19 2.80 8.00 -8.18
CA LYS A 19 2.87 9.25 -8.94
C LYS A 19 1.61 9.50 -9.78
N ASN A 20 1.00 8.46 -10.34
CA ASN A 20 -0.20 8.58 -11.18
C ASN A 20 -1.42 9.03 -10.36
N TYR A 21 -1.37 8.88 -9.04
CA TYR A 21 -2.41 9.28 -8.11
C TYR A 21 -2.03 10.53 -7.30
N GLY A 22 -0.97 11.24 -7.69
CA GLY A 22 -0.45 12.39 -6.93
C GLY A 22 0.13 12.02 -5.57
N LYS A 23 0.40 10.74 -5.31
CA LYS A 23 0.93 10.22 -4.04
C LYS A 23 2.42 9.98 -4.15
N ARG A 24 3.14 10.17 -3.04
CA ARG A 24 4.56 9.82 -2.94
C ARG A 24 4.77 8.30 -2.86
N ALA A 25 3.89 7.60 -2.14
CA ALA A 25 3.94 6.14 -1.98
C ALA A 25 2.57 5.57 -1.58
N PHE A 26 2.38 4.29 -1.83
CA PHE A 26 1.32 3.48 -1.23
C PHE A 26 1.76 3.03 0.16
N LYS A 27 0.91 3.27 1.16
CA LYS A 27 1.06 2.73 2.51
C LYS A 27 0.41 1.35 2.53
N ILE A 28 1.21 0.31 2.79
CA ILE A 28 0.76 -1.09 2.75
C ILE A 28 1.05 -1.71 4.10
N TRP A 29 0.04 -2.35 4.69
CA TRP A 29 0.21 -3.17 5.88
C TRP A 29 0.78 -4.55 5.51
N ILE A 30 1.88 -4.93 6.17
CA ILE A 30 2.59 -6.20 6.01
C ILE A 30 2.81 -6.91 7.36
N GLY A 31 2.06 -6.52 8.40
CA GLY A 31 2.17 -7.20 9.69
C GLY A 31 1.57 -8.61 9.67
N PRO A 32 2.01 -9.52 10.55
CA PRO A 32 1.29 -10.75 10.79
C PRO A 32 -0.10 -10.40 11.36
N GLY A 33 -1.15 -10.71 10.60
CA GLY A 33 -2.53 -10.43 10.98
C GLY A 33 -3.13 -9.16 10.35
N LYS A 34 -4.37 -8.86 10.75
CA LYS A 34 -5.14 -7.73 10.20
C LYS A 34 -4.51 -6.40 10.58
N GLU A 35 -4.66 -5.40 9.72
CA GLU A 35 -4.27 -4.03 10.04
C GLU A 35 -4.97 -3.61 11.35
N PRO A 36 -4.24 -3.06 12.35
CA PRO A 36 -4.84 -2.62 13.59
C PRO A 36 -5.88 -1.55 13.26
N LYS A 37 -7.15 -1.83 13.58
CA LYS A 37 -8.23 -0.85 13.44
C LYS A 37 -7.82 0.42 14.21
N LYS A 38 -7.79 1.56 13.53
CA LYS A 38 -7.64 2.86 14.20
C LYS A 38 -8.70 2.94 15.30
N LYS A 39 -8.29 2.95 16.56
CA LYS A 39 -9.15 3.41 17.66
C LYS A 39 -9.16 4.94 17.53
N HIS A 40 -10.34 5.47 17.23
CA HIS A 40 -10.59 6.91 17.23
C HIS A 40 -11.01 7.35 18.63
#